data_AF-A0A7X9Q033-F1
#
_entry.id   AF-A0A7X9Q033-F1
#
_cell.length_a   1.000
_cell.length_b   1.000
_cell.length_c   1.000
_cell.angle_alpha   90.00
_cell.angle_beta   90.00
_cell.angle_gamma   90.00
#
_symmetry.space_group_name_H-M   'P 1'
#
loop_
_entity.id
_entity.type
_entity.pdbx_description
1 polymer ?
#
loop_
_entity_poly.entity_id
_entity_poly.type
_entity_poly.pdbx_seq_one_letter_code
_entity_poly.pdbx_strand_id
1 'polypeptide(L)'
;MSAVTDTTHDAEHAAEAHDGHHTPSDRHFIIIAGWLALLTALETSTYWIDLGSFATPLLLIMMTIKFFMIILVFMHLKYDSKLFSVMFYIGLGLAILVYSVFLATFQFFAR
;
A
#
# COMPACT_ATOMS: atom_id res chain seq x y z
N MET A 1 6.78 -18.31 56.29
CA MET A 1 7.33 -17.96 54.97
C MET A 1 6.16 -18.07 54.00
N SER A 2 5.34 -17.01 53.91
CA SER A 2 4.01 -17.04 53.28
C SER A 2 4.10 -16.75 51.78
N ALA A 3 3.29 -17.48 51.03
CA ALA A 3 3.08 -17.37 49.60
C ALA A 3 2.49 -16.02 49.17
N VAL A 4 2.80 -15.60 47.94
CA VAL A 4 1.89 -14.80 47.08
C VAL A 4 2.11 -15.22 45.62
N THR A 5 1.03 -15.71 45.02
CA THR A 5 0.80 -15.92 43.58
C THR A 5 0.16 -14.65 42.99
N ASP A 6 0.09 -14.56 41.66
CA ASP A 6 -0.59 -13.56 40.81
C ASP A 6 0.20 -12.25 40.57
N THR A 7 0.41 -11.80 39.34
CA THR A 7 -0.67 -11.53 38.37
C THR A 7 -0.10 -11.51 36.94
N THR A 8 -0.80 -12.14 36.02
CA THR A 8 -0.78 -11.86 34.57
C THR A 8 -0.94 -10.37 34.29
N HIS A 9 -0.05 -9.79 33.49
CA HIS A 9 -0.31 -8.55 32.75
C HIS A 9 0.07 -8.80 31.28
N ASP A 10 -0.98 -9.14 30.53
CA ASP A 10 -1.28 -8.63 29.20
C ASP A 10 -0.26 -8.87 28.07
N ALA A 11 -0.58 -9.90 27.31
CA ALA A 11 -0.37 -9.88 25.87
C ALA A 11 -1.19 -8.75 25.24
N GLU A 12 -0.65 -7.53 25.20
CA GLU A 12 -1.08 -6.46 24.29
C GLU A 12 -0.14 -5.26 24.47
N HIS A 13 0.92 -5.18 23.68
CA HIS A 13 1.50 -3.89 23.27
C HIS A 13 2.34 -4.12 22.00
N ALA A 14 1.63 -4.33 20.90
CA ALA A 14 2.14 -4.06 19.56
C ALA A 14 2.23 -2.53 19.37
N ALA A 15 3.18 -1.87 20.03
CA ALA A 15 3.60 -0.49 19.74
C ALA A 15 4.75 -0.04 20.67
N GLU A 16 5.92 -0.67 20.58
CA GLU A 16 7.14 -0.08 21.16
C GLU A 16 8.31 -0.14 20.18
N ALA A 17 8.63 1.03 19.63
CA ALA A 17 9.99 1.55 19.46
C ALA A 17 9.82 3.08 19.28
N HIS A 18 9.55 3.79 20.37
CA HIS A 18 10.54 4.54 21.18
C HIS A 18 11.32 5.59 20.38
N ASP A 19 10.86 6.82 20.60
CA ASP A 19 11.56 8.09 20.77
C ASP A 19 13.10 8.14 20.62
N GLY A 20 13.55 9.23 20.00
CA GLY A 20 14.86 9.83 20.30
C GLY A 20 15.89 9.83 19.17
N HIS A 21 15.87 10.92 18.38
CA HIS A 21 16.98 11.64 17.75
C HIS A 21 16.89 11.85 16.23
N HIS A 22 16.64 13.11 15.84
CA HIS A 22 17.18 13.78 14.65
C HIS A 22 17.36 12.98 13.34
N THR A 23 16.26 12.60 12.68
CA THR A 23 16.23 12.53 11.21
C THR A 23 14.93 13.14 10.69
N PRO A 24 14.91 14.43 10.27
CA PRO A 24 13.70 15.10 9.80
C PRO A 24 13.21 14.66 8.41
N SER A 25 13.36 13.38 8.04
CA SER A 25 12.86 12.82 6.77
C SER A 25 12.01 11.56 6.98
N ASP A 26 12.34 10.71 7.95
CA ASP A 26 11.81 9.34 8.03
C ASP A 26 10.38 9.27 8.57
N ARG A 27 10.00 10.22 9.45
CA ARG A 27 8.68 10.22 10.11
C ARG A 27 7.53 10.33 9.12
N HIS A 28 7.73 11.04 8.01
CA HIS A 28 6.70 11.17 6.97
C HIS A 28 6.42 9.84 6.27
N PHE A 29 7.47 9.12 5.89
CA PHE A 29 7.37 7.80 5.24
C PHE A 29 6.71 6.77 6.16
N ILE A 30 7.04 6.77 7.45
CA ILE A 30 6.47 5.86 8.44
C ILE A 30 4.95 6.10 8.62
N ILE A 31 4.51 7.36 8.67
CA ILE A 31 3.07 7.69 8.76
C ILE A 31 2.32 7.19 7.52
N ILE A 32 2.89 7.37 6.34
CA ILE A 32 2.29 6.94 5.07
C ILE A 32 2.28 5.41 4.98
N ALA A 33 3.30 4.74 5.52
CA ALA A 33 3.35 3.28 5.61
C ALA A 33 2.23 2.77 6.50
N GLY A 34 1.99 3.43 7.63
CA GLY A 34 0.86 3.14 8.52
C GLY A 34 -0.49 3.27 7.81
N TRP A 35 -0.70 4.35 7.05
CA TRP A 35 -1.92 4.50 6.24
C TRP A 35 -2.06 3.43 5.16
N LEU A 36 -0.97 3.07 4.48
CA LEU A 36 -0.97 2.03 3.46
C LEU A 36 -1.27 0.64 4.05
N ALA A 37 -0.72 0.36 5.24
CA ALA A 37 -1.00 -0.85 6.00
C ALA A 37 -2.48 -0.90 6.42
N LEU A 38 -3.03 0.21 6.93
CA LEU A 38 -4.45 0.31 7.27
C LEU A 38 -5.35 0.09 6.06
N LEU A 39 -5.02 0.71 4.92
CA LEU A 39 -5.72 0.53 3.65
C LEU A 39 -5.70 -0.94 3.21
N THR A 40 -4.59 -1.63 3.47
CA THR A 40 -4.44 -3.07 3.18
C THR A 40 -5.19 -3.97 4.13
N ALA A 41 -5.25 -3.62 5.42
CA ALA A 41 -6.11 -4.30 6.37
C ALA A 41 -7.59 -4.14 6.00
N LEU A 42 -8.02 -2.93 5.61
CA LEU A 42 -9.39 -2.66 5.18
C LEU A 42 -9.75 -3.49 3.92
N GLU A 43 -8.86 -3.51 2.93
CA GLU A 43 -9.05 -4.34 1.74
C GLU A 43 -9.16 -5.83 2.11
N THR A 44 -8.24 -6.32 2.94
CA THR A 44 -8.25 -7.73 3.37
C THR A 44 -9.52 -8.05 4.16
N SER A 45 -10.02 -7.11 4.98
CA SER A 45 -11.26 -7.27 5.74
C SER A 45 -12.50 -7.36 4.83
N THR A 46 -12.44 -6.80 3.63
CA THR A 46 -13.51 -6.91 2.63
C THR A 46 -13.69 -8.34 2.14
N TYR A 47 -12.70 -9.23 2.28
CA TYR A 47 -12.91 -10.66 2.01
C TYR A 47 -13.79 -11.35 3.06
N TRP A 48 -13.89 -10.79 4.26
CA TRP A 48 -14.69 -11.34 5.35
C TRP A 48 -16.11 -10.77 5.37
N ILE A 49 -16.34 -9.62 4.73
CA ILE A 49 -17.62 -8.92 4.66
C ILE A 49 -18.12 -8.99 3.23
N ASP A 50 -19.26 -9.64 2.99
CA ASP A 50 -19.82 -9.73 1.64
C ASP A 50 -20.42 -8.38 1.19
N LEU A 51 -19.62 -7.59 0.46
CA LEU A 51 -20.04 -6.33 -0.15
C LEU A 51 -20.74 -6.53 -1.50
N GLY A 52 -21.00 -7.78 -1.90
CA GLY A 52 -21.67 -8.12 -3.16
C GLY A 52 -21.01 -7.50 -4.39
N SER A 53 -21.82 -7.05 -5.35
CA SER A 53 -21.36 -6.46 -6.62
C SER A 53 -20.49 -5.19 -6.46
N PHE A 54 -20.60 -4.49 -5.32
CA PHE A 54 -19.82 -3.29 -5.04
C PHE A 54 -18.39 -3.59 -4.58
N ALA A 55 -18.08 -4.82 -4.17
CA ALA A 55 -16.74 -5.21 -3.75
C ALA A 55 -15.71 -4.97 -4.86
N THR A 56 -15.99 -5.46 -6.07
CA THR A 56 -15.06 -5.41 -7.22
C THR A 56 -14.59 -3.99 -7.59
N PRO A 57 -15.48 -3.01 -7.84
CA PRO A 57 -15.04 -1.65 -8.15
C PRO A 57 -14.34 -0.98 -6.96
N LEU A 58 -14.78 -1.24 -5.72
CA LEU A 58 -14.15 -0.67 -4.52
C LEU A 58 -12.72 -1.17 -4.34
N LEU A 59 -12.49 -2.47 -4.52
CA LEU A 59 -11.16 -3.09 -4.45
C LEU A 59 -10.23 -2.53 -5.54
N LEU A 60 -10.73 -2.32 -6.76
CA LEU A 60 -9.95 -1.69 -7.83
C LEU A 60 -9.54 -0.25 -7.50
N ILE A 61 -10.45 0.53 -6.91
CA ILE A 61 -10.16 1.90 -6.48
C ILE A 61 -9.09 1.90 -5.38
N MET A 62 -9.23 1.04 -4.36
CA MET A 62 -8.22 0.89 -3.31
C MET A 62 -6.86 0.49 -3.86
N MET A 63 -6.80 -0.50 -4.74
CA MET A 63 -5.58 -0.92 -5.43
C MET A 63 -4.90 0.24 -6.17
N THR A 64 -5.69 1.02 -6.90
CA THR A 64 -5.21 2.20 -7.62
C THR A 64 -4.60 3.22 -6.66
N ILE A 65 -5.28 3.53 -5.56
CA ILE A 65 -4.79 4.47 -4.54
C ILE A 65 -3.46 3.99 -3.95
N LYS A 66 -3.35 2.71 -3.57
CA LYS A 66 -2.10 2.14 -3.03
C LYS A 66 -0.96 2.28 -4.02
N PHE A 67 -1.22 1.94 -5.28
CA PHE A 67 -0.23 2.02 -6.34
C PHE A 67 0.37 3.43 -6.44
N PHE A 68 -0.47 4.46 -6.50
CA PHE A 68 0.01 5.85 -6.53
C PHE A 68 0.74 6.25 -5.26
N MET A 69 0.25 5.83 -4.09
CA MET A 69 0.87 6.14 -2.79
C MET A 69 2.28 5.55 -2.71
N ILE A 70 2.47 4.32 -3.20
CA ILE A 70 3.77 3.63 -3.27
C ILE A 70 4.72 4.36 -4.23
N ILE A 71 4.25 4.70 -5.42
CA ILE A 71 5.07 5.35 -6.45
C ILE A 71 5.51 6.75 -6.01
N LEU A 72 4.57 7.57 -5.56
CA LEU A 72 4.84 8.96 -5.23
C LEU A 72 5.69 9.11 -3.97
N VAL A 73 5.49 8.23 -2.99
CA VAL A 73 6.13 8.33 -1.68
C VAL A 73 7.26 7.30 -1.54
N PHE A 74 6.97 6.00 -1.56
CA PHE A 74 7.97 4.98 -1.26
C PHE A 74 9.05 4.81 -2.33
N MET A 75 8.70 4.99 -3.61
CA MET A 75 9.69 5.02 -4.69
C MET A 75 10.41 6.37 -4.83
N HIS A 76 10.22 7.29 -3.88
CA HIS A 76 10.89 8.60 -3.82
C HIS A 76 10.68 9.49 -5.06
N LEU A 77 9.76 9.16 -5.97
CA LEU A 77 9.57 9.92 -7.21
C LEU A 77 9.22 11.40 -7.02
N LYS A 78 8.59 11.74 -5.90
CA LYS A 78 8.32 13.14 -5.54
C LYS A 78 9.56 13.88 -5.00
N TYR A 79 10.53 13.15 -4.47
CA TYR A 79 11.70 13.68 -3.76
C TYR A 79 13.04 13.45 -4.50
N ASP A 80 13.04 12.66 -5.57
CA ASP A 80 14.21 12.33 -6.38
C ASP A 80 14.27 13.18 -7.67
N SER A 81 15.40 13.09 -8.37
CA SER A 81 15.66 13.70 -9.66
C SER A 81 14.66 13.26 -10.74
N LYS A 82 14.30 14.20 -11.62
CA LYS A 82 13.32 14.00 -12.70
C LYS A 82 13.63 12.79 -13.61
N LEU A 83 14.88 12.33 -13.63
CA LEU A 83 15.30 11.18 -14.43
C LEU A 83 14.61 9.87 -13.99
N PHE A 84 14.51 9.62 -12.68
CA PHE A 84 13.83 8.42 -12.17
C PHE A 84 12.33 8.49 -12.44
N SER A 85 11.73 9.68 -12.37
CA SER A 85 10.32 9.87 -12.76
C SER A 85 10.07 9.61 -14.22
N VAL A 86 10.93 10.15 -15.10
CA VAL A 86 10.78 9.93 -16.54
C VAL A 86 10.93 8.45 -16.89
N MET A 87 11.94 7.74 -16.35
CA MET A 87 12.09 6.31 -16.61
C MET A 87 10.89 5.49 -16.12
N PHE A 88 10.36 5.80 -14.94
CA PHE A 88 9.18 5.12 -14.42
C PHE A 88 7.94 5.34 -15.31
N TYR A 89 7.67 6.59 -15.71
CA TYR A 89 6.53 6.89 -16.59
C TYR A 89 6.68 6.28 -17.98
N ILE A 90 7.90 6.19 -18.52
CA ILE A 90 8.17 5.47 -19.77
C ILE A 90 7.85 3.97 -19.60
N GLY A 91 8.29 3.36 -18.49
CA GLY A 91 7.95 1.96 -18.18
C GLY A 91 6.45 1.74 -18.02
N LEU A 92 5.75 2.64 -17.34
CA LEU A 92 4.30 2.59 -17.16
C LEU A 92 3.56 2.73 -18.51
N GLY A 93 3.97 3.69 -19.35
CA GLY A 93 3.43 3.86 -20.69
C GLY A 93 3.69 2.65 -21.59
N LEU A 94 4.88 2.07 -21.52
CA LEU A 94 5.23 0.85 -22.23
C LEU A 94 4.38 -0.34 -21.75
N ALA A 95 4.17 -0.50 -20.44
CA ALA A 95 3.32 -1.56 -19.88
C ALA A 95 1.88 -1.45 -20.39
N ILE A 96 1.31 -0.24 -20.37
CA ILE A 96 -0.02 0.03 -20.91
C ILE A 96 -0.06 -0.30 -22.41
N LEU A 97 0.93 0.16 -23.17
CA LEU A 97 1.02 -0.07 -24.62
C LEU A 97 1.09 -1.56 -24.95
N VAL A 98 2.01 -2.30 -24.32
CA VAL A 98 2.17 -3.74 -24.54
C VAL A 98 0.89 -4.48 -24.17
N TYR A 99 0.25 -4.12 -23.06
CA TYR A 99 -1.02 -4.72 -22.66
C TYR A 99 -2.16 -4.40 -23.64
N SER A 100 -2.25 -3.16 -24.14
CA SER A 100 -3.23 -2.79 -25.17
C SER A 100 -3.01 -3.55 -26.47
N VAL A 101 -1.77 -3.71 -26.93
CA VAL A 101 -1.43 -4.50 -28.12
C VAL A 101 -1.76 -5.97 -27.91
N PHE A 102 -1.46 -6.51 -26.74
CA PHE A 102 -1.83 -7.87 -26.35
C PHE A 102 -3.34 -8.07 -26.44
N LEU A 103 -4.14 -7.20 -25.83
CA LEU A 103 -5.62 -7.25 -25.91
C LEU A 103 -6.14 -7.10 -27.35
N ALA A 104 -5.53 -6.22 -28.16
CA ALA A 104 -5.88 -6.07 -29.57
C ALA A 104 -5.61 -7.36 -30.38
N THR A 105 -4.56 -8.10 -30.02
CA THR A 105 -4.20 -9.38 -30.67
C THR A 105 -5.27 -10.46 -30.44
N PHE A 106 -5.91 -10.49 -29.27
CA PHE A 106 -7.01 -11.45 -29.00
C PHE A 106 -8.34 -11.11 -29.68
N GLN A 107 -8.36 -10.17 -30.65
CA GLN A 107 -9.56 -9.82 -31.41
C GLN A 107 -10.75 -9.38 -30.53
N PHE A 108 -10.51 -8.82 -29.34
CA PHE A 108 -11.58 -8.27 -28.48
C PHE A 108 -12.39 -7.16 -29.19
N PHE A 109 -11.82 -6.55 -30.25
CA PHE A 109 -12.44 -5.53 -31.09
C PHE A 109 -13.06 -6.05 -32.41
N ALA A 110 -12.93 -7.34 -32.74
CA ALA A 110 -13.42 -7.91 -34.01
C ALA A 110 -14.77 -8.65 -33.89
N ARG A 111 -15.50 -8.44 -32.78
CA ARG A 111 -16.92 -8.80 -32.64
C ARG A 111 -17.72 -7.61 -32.18
#